data_AF-A0A7C5T252-F1
#
_entry.id   AF-A0A7C5T252-F1
#
_cell.length_a   1.000
_cell.length_b   1.000
_cell.length_c   1.000
_cell.angle_alpha   90.00
_cell.angle_beta   90.00
_cell.angle_gamma   90.00
#
_symmetry.space_group_name_H-M   'P 1'
#
loop_
_entity.id
_entity.type
_entity.pdbx_description
1 polymer ?
#
loop_
_entity_poly.entity_id
_entity_poly.type
_entity_poly.pdbx_seq_one_letter_code
_entity_poly.pdbx_strand_id
1 'polypeptide(L)'
;MFHKQRTLGEVVGREAFKKLLGAKVRSSDGVYVGYLKRVYIDRRSGKAKRLVIKLIDGRSIVIDPNDAVLNNDEIILKSKIKVSVSDITGELQRLEQAVKELRGIRERFLDLDEALIAGEISKDTYACFRETLEEKRKQLLSEVRNLLEKLEVQLHRLEEERDALMLKLSSVGRESGTELLKKLREVRETLVRVYELIESARHEMALEMELDDFLQSYLRA
;
A
#
# COMPACT_ATOMS: atom_id res chain seq x y z
N MET A 1 12.30 -27.05 29.11
CA MET A 1 11.68 -26.16 30.11
C MET A 1 10.85 -25.12 29.39
N PHE A 2 9.51 -25.19 29.44
CA PHE A 2 8.65 -24.17 28.82
C PHE A 2 8.55 -22.97 29.76
N HIS A 3 9.14 -21.83 29.40
CA HIS A 3 8.89 -20.57 30.12
C HIS A 3 7.42 -20.20 29.96
N LYS A 4 6.70 -20.06 31.08
CA LYS A 4 5.30 -19.66 31.12
C LYS A 4 5.21 -18.23 30.55
N GLN A 5 4.78 -18.12 29.31
CA GLN A 5 4.65 -16.85 28.60
C GLN A 5 3.54 -16.02 29.24
N ARG A 6 3.91 -14.86 29.80
CA ARG A 6 3.00 -13.96 30.52
C ARG A 6 2.18 -13.15 29.52
N THR A 7 0.85 -13.22 29.61
CA THR A 7 -0.02 -12.40 28.75
C THR A 7 -0.10 -10.97 29.27
N LEU A 8 -0.45 -10.02 28.40
CA LEU A 8 -0.69 -8.64 28.82
C LEU A 8 -1.94 -8.49 29.70
N GLY A 9 -2.84 -9.48 29.72
CA GLY A 9 -3.94 -9.58 30.68
C GLY A 9 -3.50 -9.87 32.12
N GLU A 10 -2.31 -10.46 32.31
CA GLU A 10 -1.71 -10.76 33.62
C GLU A 10 -0.82 -9.64 34.16
N VAL A 11 -0.64 -8.56 33.38
CA VAL A 11 0.08 -7.36 33.80
C VAL A 11 -0.87 -6.45 34.58
N VAL A 12 -0.40 -5.94 35.72
CA VAL A 12 -1.16 -5.06 36.61
C VAL A 12 -0.36 -3.78 36.85
N GLY A 13 -1.04 -2.64 36.76
CA GLY A 13 -0.48 -1.36 37.18
C GLY A 13 -0.21 -0.40 36.02
N ARG A 14 -0.56 0.87 36.25
CA ARG A 14 -0.48 1.94 35.24
C ARG A 14 0.97 2.21 34.79
N GLU A 15 1.92 2.16 35.71
CA GLU A 15 3.35 2.38 35.40
C GLU A 15 3.93 1.27 34.52
N ALA A 16 3.50 0.02 34.70
CA ALA A 16 3.92 -1.09 33.85
C ALA A 16 3.47 -0.88 32.40
N PHE A 17 2.19 -0.53 32.19
CA PHE A 17 1.67 -0.25 30.85
C PHE A 17 2.25 1.01 30.23
N LYS A 18 2.61 2.03 31.03
CA LYS A 18 3.27 3.25 30.55
C LYS A 18 4.62 2.95 29.90
N LYS A 19 5.39 2.01 30.47
CA LYS A 19 6.67 1.54 29.90
C LYS A 19 6.50 0.74 28.60
N LEU A 20 5.34 0.11 28.42
CA LEU A 20 5.03 -0.70 27.23
C LEU A 20 4.49 0.13 26.05
N LEU A 21 4.13 1.40 26.25
CA LEU A 21 3.72 2.25 25.15
C LEU A 21 4.90 2.46 24.18
N GLY A 22 4.66 2.23 22.89
CA GLY A 22 5.70 2.22 21.87
C GLY A 22 6.42 0.89 21.69
N ALA A 23 6.11 -0.13 22.50
CA ALA A 23 6.67 -1.48 22.33
C ALA A 23 6.33 -2.05 20.94
N LYS A 24 7.30 -2.72 20.32
CA LYS A 24 7.15 -3.37 19.02
C LYS A 24 6.18 -4.54 19.14
N VAL A 25 5.29 -4.65 18.18
CA VAL A 25 4.31 -5.74 18.07
C VAL A 25 4.69 -6.63 16.90
N ARG A 26 4.75 -7.93 17.14
CA ARG A 26 4.93 -8.97 16.12
C ARG A 26 3.74 -9.92 16.08
N SER A 27 3.50 -10.54 14.93
CA SER A 27 2.55 -11.65 14.81
C SER A 27 3.20 -12.97 15.25
N SER A 28 2.41 -14.04 15.33
CA SER A 28 2.85 -15.36 15.83
C SER A 28 3.87 -16.05 14.92
N ASP A 29 4.02 -15.59 13.69
CA ASP A 29 5.06 -15.97 12.72
C ASP A 29 6.34 -15.11 12.81
N GLY A 30 6.39 -14.16 13.75
CA GLY A 30 7.56 -13.30 13.99
C GLY A 30 7.63 -12.06 13.09
N VAL A 31 6.64 -11.84 12.22
CA VAL A 31 6.57 -10.64 11.37
C VAL A 31 6.27 -9.40 12.21
N TYR A 32 6.97 -8.29 11.94
CA TYR A 32 6.69 -7.01 12.59
C TYR A 32 5.39 -6.39 12.05
N VAL A 33 4.47 -6.09 12.96
CA VAL A 33 3.08 -5.70 12.67
C VAL A 33 2.86 -4.20 12.94
N GLY A 34 3.60 -3.63 13.89
CA GLY A 34 3.44 -2.25 14.31
C GLY A 34 3.88 -2.03 15.75
N TYR A 35 3.26 -1.08 16.45
CA TYR A 35 3.61 -0.76 17.83
C TYR A 35 2.39 -0.51 18.72
N LEU A 36 2.54 -0.71 20.02
CA LEU A 36 1.49 -0.43 21.01
C LEU A 36 1.30 1.08 21.16
N LYS A 37 0.16 1.60 20.70
CA LYS A 37 -0.15 3.02 20.75
C LYS A 37 -0.83 3.43 22.06
N ARG A 38 -1.78 2.64 22.55
CA ARG A 38 -2.55 2.93 23.77
C ARG A 38 -2.95 1.65 24.50
N VAL A 39 -3.17 1.78 25.81
CA VAL A 39 -3.74 0.73 26.66
C VAL A 39 -4.90 1.33 27.45
N TYR A 40 -6.06 0.68 27.39
CA TYR A 40 -7.20 1.02 28.24
C TYR A 40 -7.16 0.13 29.49
N ILE A 41 -7.09 0.74 30.67
CA ILE A 41 -6.93 0.05 31.95
C ILE A 41 -8.22 0.17 32.76
N ASP A 42 -8.61 -0.92 33.44
CA ASP A 42 -9.68 -0.89 34.44
C ASP A 42 -9.21 -0.19 35.72
N ARG A 43 -9.94 0.82 36.19
CA ARG A 43 -9.57 1.60 37.39
C ARG A 43 -9.61 0.81 38.69
N ARG A 44 -10.45 -0.24 38.79
CA ARG A 44 -10.61 -1.05 40.01
C ARG A 44 -9.56 -2.15 40.09
N SER A 45 -9.30 -2.85 38.98
CA SER A 45 -8.35 -3.98 38.96
C SER A 45 -6.94 -3.62 38.52
N GLY A 46 -6.72 -2.46 37.90
CA GLY A 46 -5.43 -2.05 37.36
C GLY A 46 -4.97 -2.88 36.16
N LYS A 47 -5.83 -3.74 35.61
CA LYS A 47 -5.55 -4.61 34.45
C LYS A 47 -5.96 -3.96 33.13
N ALA A 48 -5.31 -4.37 32.04
CA ALA A 48 -5.73 -3.93 30.71
C ALA A 48 -7.11 -4.51 30.36
N LYS A 49 -7.99 -3.66 29.81
CA LYS A 49 -9.24 -4.05 29.13
C LYS A 49 -9.05 -4.24 27.63
N ARG A 50 -8.28 -3.35 27.00
CA ARG A 50 -8.06 -3.32 25.55
C ARG A 50 -6.70 -2.72 25.22
N LEU A 51 -6.04 -3.26 24.21
CA LEU A 51 -4.81 -2.75 23.63
C LEU A 51 -5.12 -2.09 22.28
N VAL A 52 -4.52 -0.95 21.98
CA VAL A 52 -4.60 -0.31 20.65
C VAL A 52 -3.24 -0.38 20.01
N ILE A 53 -3.16 -1.06 18.87
CA ILE A 53 -1.93 -1.25 18.10
C ILE A 53 -2.05 -0.40 16.84
N LYS A 54 -1.04 0.45 16.60
CA LYS A 54 -0.90 1.16 15.34
C LYS A 54 -0.11 0.25 14.41
N LEU A 55 -0.76 -0.23 13.36
CA LEU A 55 -0.17 -1.08 12.35
C LEU A 55 0.79 -0.28 11.46
N ILE A 56 1.75 -0.97 10.84
CA ILE A 56 2.67 -0.38 9.86
C ILE A 56 1.96 0.23 8.65
N ASP A 57 0.76 -0.26 8.31
CA ASP A 57 -0.06 0.28 7.22
C ASP A 57 -0.81 1.59 7.59
N GLY A 58 -0.68 2.02 8.86
CA GLY A 58 -1.32 3.21 9.39
C GLY A 58 -2.69 2.98 10.03
N ARG A 59 -3.29 1.79 9.92
CA ARG A 59 -4.54 1.47 10.62
C ARG A 59 -4.29 1.27 12.11
N SER A 60 -5.34 1.40 12.91
CA SER A 60 -5.30 1.06 14.34
C SER A 60 -6.25 -0.09 14.59
N ILE A 61 -5.77 -1.11 15.28
CA ILE A 61 -6.58 -2.27 15.66
C ILE A 61 -6.68 -2.35 17.18
N VAL A 62 -7.79 -2.91 17.65
CA VAL A 62 -8.04 -3.15 19.07
C VAL A 62 -7.88 -4.65 19.32
N ILE A 63 -7.08 -5.00 20.32
CA ILE A 63 -6.76 -6.39 20.66
C ILE A 63 -7.08 -6.66 22.13
N ASP A 64 -7.56 -7.89 22.40
CA ASP A 64 -7.73 -8.40 23.76
C ASP A 64 -6.34 -8.60 24.41
N PRO A 65 -6.11 -8.06 25.62
CA PRO A 65 -4.84 -8.26 26.33
C PRO A 65 -4.43 -9.72 26.55
N ASN A 66 -5.38 -10.67 26.54
CA ASN A 66 -5.10 -12.10 26.66
C ASN A 66 -4.58 -12.72 25.35
N ASP A 67 -4.78 -12.05 24.21
CA ASP A 67 -4.29 -12.45 22.90
C ASP A 67 -2.90 -11.91 22.58
N ALA A 68 -2.29 -11.19 23.53
CA ALA A 68 -0.98 -10.60 23.41
C ALA A 68 -0.06 -11.08 24.55
N VAL A 69 1.13 -11.54 24.18
CA VAL A 69 2.15 -12.05 25.09
C VAL A 69 3.31 -11.06 25.15
N LEU A 70 3.80 -10.78 26.35
CA LEU A 70 5.02 -10.00 26.52
C LEU A 70 6.23 -10.93 26.47
N ASN A 71 7.14 -10.68 25.53
CA ASN A 71 8.42 -11.38 25.42
C ASN A 71 9.55 -10.35 25.43
N ASN A 72 10.30 -10.29 26.53
CA ASN A 72 11.24 -9.21 26.84
C ASN A 72 10.53 -7.84 26.77
N ASP A 73 10.80 -7.05 25.73
CA ASP A 73 10.19 -5.73 25.45
C ASP A 73 9.32 -5.71 24.18
N GLU A 74 9.10 -6.88 23.56
CA GLU A 74 8.25 -7.01 22.38
C GLU A 74 6.93 -7.71 22.73
N ILE A 75 5.88 -7.34 22.02
CA ILE A 75 4.54 -7.89 22.17
C ILE A 75 4.28 -8.86 21.02
N ILE A 76 4.02 -10.11 21.34
CA ILE A 76 3.71 -11.15 20.34
C ILE A 76 2.21 -11.42 20.38
N LEU A 77 1.55 -11.26 19.24
CA LEU A 77 0.14 -11.58 19.09
C LEU A 77 -0.04 -13.07 18.84
N LYS A 78 -0.98 -13.70 19.54
CA LYS A 78 -1.33 -15.12 19.34
C LYS A 78 -1.96 -15.34 17.97
N SER A 79 -2.75 -14.38 17.50
CA SER A 79 -3.41 -14.43 16.21
C SER A 79 -2.50 -13.95 15.06
N LYS A 80 -2.67 -14.58 13.90
CA LYS A 80 -2.08 -14.09 12.66
C LYS A 80 -2.80 -12.83 12.23
N ILE A 81 -2.09 -11.71 12.23
CA ILE A 81 -2.61 -10.46 11.68
C ILE A 81 -2.03 -10.28 10.30
N LYS A 82 -2.88 -10.37 9.27
CA LYS A 82 -2.52 -9.97 7.92
C LYS A 82 -2.37 -8.45 7.91
N VAL A 83 -1.14 -7.99 8.07
CA VAL A 83 -0.79 -6.61 7.75
C VAL A 83 -0.30 -6.61 6.32
N SER A 84 -0.97 -5.84 5.47
CA SER A 84 -0.43 -5.53 4.15
C SER A 84 0.77 -4.62 4.40
N VAL A 85 1.97 -5.19 4.42
CA VAL A 85 3.18 -4.41 4.13
C VAL A 85 2.91 -3.84 2.74
N SER A 86 2.77 -2.52 2.59
CA SER A 86 2.50 -1.97 1.27
C SER A 86 3.73 -2.21 0.41
N ASP A 87 3.64 -3.21 -0.46
CA ASP A 87 4.69 -3.54 -1.39
C ASP A 87 4.61 -2.55 -2.55
N ILE A 88 5.20 -1.36 -2.34
CA ILE A 88 5.33 -0.31 -3.36
C ILE A 88 5.87 -0.94 -4.65
N THR A 89 6.81 -1.88 -4.56
CA THR A 89 7.40 -2.54 -5.74
C THR A 89 6.36 -3.36 -6.49
N GLY A 90 5.57 -4.18 -5.77
CA GLY A 90 4.49 -4.97 -6.36
C GLY A 90 3.36 -4.12 -6.95
N GLU A 91 3.03 -3.00 -6.31
CA GLU A 91 2.03 -2.05 -6.84
C GLU A 91 2.53 -1.31 -8.08
N LEU A 92 3.80 -0.91 -8.10
CA LEU A 92 4.43 -0.30 -9.29
C LEU A 92 4.49 -1.29 -10.47
N GLN A 93 4.88 -2.55 -10.24
CA GLN A 93 4.89 -3.57 -11.29
C GLN A 93 3.49 -3.83 -11.86
N ARG A 94 2.46 -3.84 -11.01
CA ARG A 94 1.07 -3.96 -11.47
C ARG A 94 0.63 -2.76 -12.29
N LEU A 95 0.98 -1.55 -11.85
CA LEU A 95 0.66 -0.32 -12.58
C LEU A 95 1.32 -0.33 -13.96
N GLU A 96 2.61 -0.66 -14.03
CA GLU A 96 3.37 -0.76 -15.28
C GLU A 96 2.74 -1.79 -16.24
N GLN A 97 2.39 -2.96 -15.73
CA GLN A 97 1.73 -4.00 -16.52
C GLN A 97 0.35 -3.55 -17.02
N ALA A 98 -0.47 -2.94 -16.17
CA ALA A 98 -1.80 -2.45 -16.55
C ALA A 98 -1.71 -1.37 -17.64
N VAL A 99 -0.77 -0.43 -17.51
CA VAL A 99 -0.50 0.60 -18.52
C VAL A 99 -0.04 -0.03 -19.85
N LYS A 100 0.88 -1.00 -19.80
CA LYS A 100 1.33 -1.72 -21.00
C LYS A 100 0.18 -2.46 -21.69
N GLU A 101 -0.72 -3.07 -20.93
CA GLU A 101 -1.90 -3.74 -21.48
C GLU A 101 -2.89 -2.76 -22.12
N LEU A 102 -3.08 -1.57 -21.54
CA LEU A 102 -3.90 -0.51 -22.15
C LEU A 102 -3.36 -0.10 -23.53
N ARG A 103 -2.04 0.11 -23.65
CA ARG A 103 -1.41 0.38 -24.96
C ARG A 103 -1.67 -0.74 -25.97
N GLY A 104 -1.51 -1.99 -25.55
CA GLY A 104 -1.76 -3.15 -26.41
C GLY A 104 -3.23 -3.31 -26.80
N ILE A 105 -4.18 -2.86 -25.97
CA ILE A 105 -5.60 -2.81 -26.36
C ILE A 105 -5.81 -1.74 -27.43
N ARG A 106 -5.17 -0.58 -27.32
CA ARG A 106 -5.28 0.50 -28.32
C ARG A 106 -4.77 0.05 -29.68
N GLU A 107 -3.64 -0.64 -29.73
CA GLU A 107 -3.11 -1.27 -30.96
C GLU A 107 -4.11 -2.29 -31.54
N ARG A 108 -4.69 -3.16 -30.70
CA ARG A 108 -5.68 -4.15 -31.15
C ARG A 108 -6.96 -3.53 -31.69
N PHE A 109 -7.39 -2.37 -31.18
CA PHE A 109 -8.52 -1.65 -31.78
C PHE A 109 -8.18 -1.20 -33.20
N LEU A 110 -6.97 -0.69 -33.44
CA LEU A 110 -6.52 -0.31 -34.78
C LEU A 110 -6.48 -1.51 -35.73
N ASP A 111 -5.89 -2.64 -35.30
CA ASP A 111 -5.84 -3.87 -36.09
C ASP A 111 -7.26 -4.37 -36.45
N LEU A 112 -8.18 -4.28 -35.48
CA LEU A 112 -9.57 -4.71 -35.65
C LEU A 112 -10.34 -3.79 -36.62
N ASP A 113 -10.10 -2.49 -36.54
CA ASP A 113 -10.68 -1.50 -37.45
C ASP A 113 -10.16 -1.69 -38.88
N GLU A 114 -8.85 -1.90 -39.04
CA GLU A 114 -8.22 -2.19 -40.34
C GLU A 114 -8.78 -3.47 -40.97
N ALA A 115 -8.89 -4.56 -40.21
CA ALA A 115 -9.44 -5.82 -40.69
C ALA A 115 -10.91 -5.69 -41.14
N LEU A 116 -11.71 -4.88 -40.44
CA LEU A 116 -13.10 -4.59 -40.85
C LEU A 116 -13.13 -3.78 -42.15
N ILE A 117 -12.30 -2.75 -42.28
CA ILE A 117 -12.22 -1.88 -43.47
C ILE A 117 -11.75 -2.69 -44.70
N ALA A 118 -10.77 -3.58 -44.50
CA ALA A 118 -10.29 -4.49 -45.53
C ALA A 118 -11.30 -5.59 -45.90
N GLY A 119 -12.37 -5.75 -45.11
CA GLY A 119 -13.40 -6.77 -45.32
C GLY A 119 -12.96 -8.18 -44.93
N GLU A 120 -11.88 -8.32 -44.15
CA GLU A 120 -11.35 -9.59 -43.69
C GLU A 120 -12.22 -10.23 -42.61
N ILE A 121 -12.98 -9.41 -41.88
CA ILE A 121 -13.91 -9.85 -40.83
C ILE A 121 -15.32 -9.30 -41.06
N SER A 122 -16.31 -10.05 -40.58
CA SER A 122 -17.70 -9.61 -40.60
C SER A 122 -17.98 -8.54 -39.55
N LYS A 123 -19.05 -7.75 -39.73
CA LYS A 123 -19.50 -6.77 -38.74
C LYS A 123 -19.86 -7.40 -37.39
N ASP A 124 -20.43 -8.60 -37.38
CA ASP A 124 -20.80 -9.30 -36.15
C ASP A 124 -19.56 -9.79 -35.40
N THR A 125 -18.58 -10.32 -36.14
CA THR A 125 -17.28 -10.72 -35.60
C THR A 125 -16.54 -9.53 -35.00
N TYR A 126 -16.52 -8.41 -35.73
CA TYR A 126 -15.96 -7.15 -35.27
C TYR A 126 -16.60 -6.67 -33.97
N ALA A 127 -17.94 -6.62 -33.92
CA ALA A 127 -18.68 -6.15 -32.75
C ALA A 127 -18.34 -6.97 -31.49
N CYS A 128 -18.27 -8.29 -31.62
CA CYS A 128 -17.94 -9.18 -30.50
C CYS A 128 -16.51 -8.95 -29.96
N PHE A 129 -15.53 -8.83 -30.86
CA PHE A 129 -14.15 -8.55 -30.44
C PHE A 129 -14.00 -7.15 -29.84
N ARG A 130 -14.66 -6.16 -30.45
CA ARG A 130 -14.63 -4.77 -29.99
C ARG A 130 -15.22 -4.65 -28.58
N GLU A 131 -16.37 -5.25 -28.32
CA GLU A 131 -17.00 -5.27 -27.00
C GLU A 131 -16.09 -5.89 -25.93
N THR A 132 -15.47 -7.03 -26.26
CA THR A 132 -14.53 -7.71 -25.34
C THR A 132 -13.31 -6.83 -25.00
N LEU A 133 -12.75 -6.13 -25.99
CA LEU A 133 -11.64 -5.20 -25.78
C LEU A 133 -12.06 -3.99 -24.96
N GLU A 134 -13.27 -3.46 -25.19
CA GLU A 134 -13.82 -2.33 -24.43
C GLU A 134 -14.08 -2.69 -22.96
N GLU A 135 -14.60 -3.88 -22.67
CA GLU A 135 -14.76 -4.36 -21.30
C GLU A 135 -13.42 -4.48 -20.58
N LYS A 136 -12.43 -5.10 -21.24
CA LYS A 136 -11.09 -5.22 -20.67
C LYS A 136 -10.44 -3.85 -20.44
N ARG A 137 -10.60 -2.91 -21.37
CA ARG A 137 -10.14 -1.53 -21.24
C ARG A 137 -10.75 -0.85 -20.02
N LYS A 138 -12.07 -0.94 -19.83
CA LYS A 138 -12.76 -0.37 -18.65
C LYS A 138 -12.25 -0.97 -17.34
N GLN A 139 -12.02 -2.27 -17.29
CA GLN A 139 -11.45 -2.95 -16.12
C GLN A 139 -10.05 -2.43 -15.79
N LEU A 140 -9.16 -2.36 -16.78
CA LEU A 140 -7.80 -1.86 -16.60
C LEU A 140 -7.78 -0.38 -16.18
N LEU A 141 -8.63 0.47 -16.76
CA LEU A 141 -8.74 1.87 -16.36
C LEU A 141 -9.16 2.03 -14.89
N SER A 142 -10.09 1.19 -14.41
CA SER A 142 -10.47 1.15 -13.01
C SER A 142 -9.32 0.68 -12.11
N GLU A 143 -8.58 -0.35 -12.54
CA GLU A 143 -7.41 -0.84 -11.82
C GLU A 143 -6.31 0.23 -11.71
N VAL A 144 -5.99 0.90 -12.82
CA VAL A 144 -4.99 2.00 -12.86
C VAL A 144 -5.39 3.12 -11.91
N ARG A 145 -6.66 3.55 -11.90
CA ARG A 145 -7.16 4.57 -10.95
C ARG A 145 -6.94 4.16 -9.50
N ASN A 146 -7.27 2.93 -9.15
CA ASN A 146 -7.11 2.41 -7.79
C ASN A 146 -5.64 2.27 -7.38
N LEU A 147 -4.75 1.91 -8.32
CA LEU A 147 -3.31 1.82 -8.08
C LEU A 147 -2.69 3.20 -7.90
N LEU A 148 -3.09 4.19 -8.72
CA LEU A 148 -2.65 5.58 -8.59
C LEU A 148 -3.00 6.14 -7.21
N GLU A 149 -4.24 6.01 -6.75
CA GLU A 149 -4.65 6.51 -5.44
C GLU A 149 -3.82 5.90 -4.29
N LYS A 150 -3.52 4.60 -4.37
CA LYS A 150 -2.67 3.92 -3.37
C LYS A 150 -1.22 4.41 -3.41
N LEU A 151 -0.66 4.54 -4.61
CA LEU A 151 0.72 4.97 -4.81
C LEU A 151 0.90 6.44 -4.42
N GLU A 152 -0.09 7.30 -4.64
CA GLU A 152 -0.08 8.70 -4.18
C GLU A 152 -0.06 8.81 -2.65
N VAL A 153 -0.87 7.99 -1.95
CA VAL A 153 -0.82 7.93 -0.49
C VAL A 153 0.54 7.44 0.01
N GLN A 154 1.15 6.48 -0.68
CA GLN A 154 2.49 5.98 -0.34
C GLN A 154 3.58 7.01 -0.64
N LEU A 155 3.45 7.74 -1.74
CA LEU A 155 4.35 8.82 -2.12
C LEU A 155 4.41 9.87 -1.02
N HIS A 156 3.26 10.36 -0.55
CA HIS A 156 3.22 11.31 0.56
C HIS A 156 3.88 10.79 1.83
N ARG A 157 3.72 9.50 2.15
CA ARG A 157 4.40 8.88 3.31
C ARG A 157 5.92 8.84 3.12
N LEU A 158 6.40 8.53 1.92
CA LEU A 158 7.82 8.54 1.58
C LEU A 158 8.41 9.96 1.64
N GLU A 159 7.64 10.98 1.23
CA GLU A 159 8.03 12.39 1.37
C GLU A 159 8.17 12.81 2.85
N GLU A 160 7.19 12.44 3.69
CA GLU A 160 7.26 12.66 5.14
C GLU A 160 8.46 11.95 5.78
N GLU A 161 8.74 10.71 5.36
CA GLU A 161 9.89 9.94 5.82
C GLU A 161 11.21 10.60 5.40
N ARG A 162 11.32 11.03 4.14
CA ARG A 162 12.47 11.78 3.63
C ARG A 162 12.73 13.02 4.48
N ASP A 163 11.70 13.80 4.77
CA ASP A 163 11.83 15.05 5.54
C ASP A 163 12.23 14.77 6.99
N ALA A 164 11.67 13.74 7.61
CA ALA A 164 12.06 13.29 8.94
C ALA A 164 13.53 12.79 8.98
N LEU A 165 13.98 12.07 7.94
CA LEU A 165 15.36 11.61 7.81
C LEU A 165 16.32 12.79 7.63
N MET A 166 15.95 13.78 6.81
CA MET A 166 16.73 15.02 6.63
C MET A 166 16.90 15.79 7.95
N LEU A 167 15.82 15.96 8.73
CA LEU A 167 15.85 16.60 10.04
C LEU A 167 16.74 15.84 11.03
N LYS A 168 16.65 14.50 11.05
CA LYS A 168 17.55 13.66 11.87
C LYS A 168 19.00 13.80 11.41
N LEU A 169 19.25 13.88 10.10
CA LEU A 169 20.60 14.08 9.58
C LEU A 169 21.23 15.39 10.07
N SER A 170 20.43 16.47 10.11
CA SER A 170 20.90 17.78 10.58
C SER A 170 21.19 17.85 12.09
N SER A 171 20.73 16.87 12.88
CA SER A 171 20.87 16.84 14.33
C SER A 171 21.89 15.81 14.85
N VAL A 172 22.49 15.01 13.97
CA VAL A 172 23.35 13.87 14.33
C VAL A 172 24.79 14.08 13.85
N GLY A 173 25.77 13.75 14.71
CA GLY A 173 27.20 13.82 14.39
C GLY A 173 27.64 12.83 13.29
N ARG A 174 28.75 13.13 12.61
CA ARG A 174 29.21 12.49 11.34
C ARG A 174 29.20 10.95 11.34
N GLU A 175 29.42 10.28 12.46
CA GLU A 175 29.53 8.81 12.54
C GLU A 175 28.18 8.06 12.51
N SER A 176 27.11 8.65 13.06
CA SER A 176 25.74 8.10 12.96
C SER A 176 24.98 8.58 11.71
N GLY A 177 25.60 9.43 10.89
CA GLY A 177 25.00 9.98 9.66
C GLY A 177 25.02 9.02 8.46
N THR A 178 25.94 8.06 8.42
CA THR A 178 26.14 7.15 7.27
C THR A 178 24.95 6.23 7.02
N GLU A 179 24.38 5.65 8.08
CA GLU A 179 23.20 4.78 7.95
C GLU A 179 21.92 5.57 7.58
N LEU A 180 21.79 6.80 8.09
CA LEU A 180 20.71 7.71 7.71
C LEU A 180 20.84 8.17 6.25
N LEU A 181 22.06 8.44 5.78
CA LEU A 181 22.35 8.78 4.38
C LEU A 181 21.99 7.63 3.43
N LYS A 182 22.27 6.39 3.82
CA LYS A 182 21.90 5.20 3.04
C LYS A 182 20.37 5.09 2.91
N LYS A 183 19.65 5.18 4.02
CA LYS A 183 18.17 5.16 4.01
C LYS A 183 17.57 6.31 3.21
N LEU A 184 18.12 7.51 3.34
CA LEU A 184 17.69 8.67 2.57
C LEU A 184 17.88 8.46 1.06
N ARG A 185 18.96 7.80 0.64
CA ARG A 185 19.18 7.44 -0.76
C ARG A 185 18.13 6.46 -1.25
N GLU A 186 17.88 5.38 -0.49
CA GLU A 186 16.87 4.36 -0.84
C GLU A 186 15.46 4.98 -0.97
N VAL A 187 15.07 5.88 -0.06
CA VAL A 187 13.80 6.61 -0.12
C VAL A 187 13.75 7.51 -1.38
N ARG A 188 14.83 8.23 -1.69
CA ARG A 188 14.88 9.08 -2.89
C ARG A 188 14.76 8.29 -4.19
N GLU A 189 15.46 7.16 -4.30
CA GLU A 189 15.38 6.28 -5.47
C GLU A 189 13.96 5.73 -5.65
N THR A 190 13.30 5.37 -4.55
CA THR A 190 11.91 4.90 -4.57
C THR A 190 10.96 6.03 -4.99
N LEU A 191 11.11 7.24 -4.43
CA LEU A 191 10.30 8.41 -4.80
C LEU A 191 10.37 8.70 -6.30
N VAL A 192 11.58 8.74 -6.88
CA VAL A 192 11.76 9.00 -8.32
C VAL A 192 10.99 7.99 -9.17
N ARG A 193 11.12 6.69 -8.86
CA ARG A 193 10.41 5.64 -9.61
C ARG A 193 8.89 5.77 -9.49
N VAL A 194 8.38 6.08 -8.29
CA VAL A 194 6.94 6.27 -8.07
C VAL A 194 6.44 7.48 -8.86
N TYR A 195 7.16 8.61 -8.84
CA TYR A 195 6.81 9.79 -9.62
C TYR A 195 6.75 9.52 -11.13
N GLU A 196 7.81 8.92 -11.68
CA GLU A 196 7.89 8.63 -13.12
C GLU A 196 6.73 7.73 -13.59
N LEU A 197 6.41 6.69 -12.82
CA LEU A 197 5.32 5.77 -13.16
C LEU A 197 3.93 6.38 -12.97
N ILE A 198 3.72 7.20 -11.94
CA ILE A 198 2.46 7.93 -11.76
C ILE A 198 2.22 8.88 -12.93
N GLU A 199 3.23 9.68 -13.30
CA GLU A 199 3.11 10.62 -14.42
C GLU A 199 2.88 9.90 -15.75
N SER A 200 3.60 8.81 -16.01
CA SER A 200 3.36 7.99 -17.21
C SER A 200 1.94 7.41 -17.24
N ALA A 201 1.43 6.93 -16.10
CA ALA A 201 0.09 6.36 -16.03
C ALA A 201 -1.00 7.44 -16.20
N ARG A 202 -0.80 8.64 -15.63
CA ARG A 202 -1.69 9.79 -15.83
C ARG A 202 -1.74 10.22 -17.29
N HIS A 203 -0.58 10.26 -17.96
CA HIS A 203 -0.52 10.58 -19.38
C HIS A 203 -1.34 9.58 -20.21
N GLU A 204 -1.19 8.28 -19.96
CA GLU A 204 -1.95 7.26 -20.67
C GLU A 204 -3.45 7.35 -20.38
N MET A 205 -3.83 7.60 -19.13
CA MET A 205 -5.24 7.84 -18.81
C MET A 205 -5.81 9.06 -19.54
N ALA A 206 -5.04 10.14 -19.69
CA ALA A 206 -5.47 11.33 -20.41
C ALA A 206 -5.73 11.01 -21.90
N LEU A 207 -4.83 10.27 -22.54
CA LEU A 207 -5.02 9.82 -23.93
C LEU A 207 -6.30 8.97 -24.08
N GLU A 208 -6.59 8.11 -23.11
CA GLU A 208 -7.82 7.30 -23.12
C GLU A 208 -9.09 8.15 -22.94
N MET A 209 -9.03 9.21 -22.13
CA MET A 209 -10.14 10.13 -21.96
C MET A 209 -10.38 10.98 -23.21
N GLU A 210 -9.32 11.47 -23.86
CA GLU A 210 -9.42 12.20 -25.13
C GLU A 210 -10.04 11.33 -26.24
N LEU A 211 -9.70 10.04 -26.29
CA LEU A 211 -10.32 9.08 -27.20
C LEU A 211 -11.81 8.87 -26.90
N ASP A 212 -12.19 8.73 -25.63
CA ASP A 212 -13.59 8.58 -25.23
C ASP A 212 -14.43 9.83 -25.59
N ASP A 213 -13.89 11.01 -25.31
CA ASP A 213 -14.54 12.29 -25.62
C ASP A 213 -14.67 12.49 -27.15
N PHE A 214 -13.65 12.14 -27.92
CA PHE A 214 -13.69 12.15 -29.39
C PHE A 214 -14.80 11.23 -29.91
N LEU A 215 -14.85 9.97 -29.46
CA LEU A 215 -15.86 9.00 -29.88
C LEU A 215 -17.28 9.44 -29.49
N GLN A 216 -17.47 10.00 -28.29
CA GLN A 216 -18.77 10.53 -27.88
C GLN A 216 -19.21 11.74 -28.71
N SER A 217 -18.28 12.59 -29.13
CA SER A 217 -18.58 13.74 -29.99
C SER A 217 -19.01 13.31 -31.40
N TYR A 218 -18.40 12.25 -31.94
CA TYR A 218 -18.70 11.72 -33.27
C TYR A 218 -20.00 10.91 -33.33
N LEU A 219 -20.35 10.20 -32.24
CA LEU A 219 -21.59 9.41 -32.14
C LEU A 219 -22.84 10.24 -31.80
N ARG A 220 -22.65 11.50 -31.36
CA ARG A 220 -23.75 12.45 -31.11
C ARG A 220 -24.02 13.42 -32.28
N ALA A 221 -23.15 13.42 -33.30
CA ALA A 221 -23.29 14.19 -34.54
C ALA A 221 -23.94 13.33 -35.63
#